data_AF-A0A239MDX8-F1
#
_entry.id   AF-A0A239MDX8-F1
#
_cell.length_a   1.000
_cell.length_b   1.000
_cell.length_c   1.000
_cell.angle_alpha   90.00
_cell.angle_beta   90.00
_cell.angle_gamma   90.00
#
_symmetry.space_group_name_H-M   'P 1'
#
loop_
_entity.id
_entity.type
_entity.pdbx_description
1 polymer ?
#
loop_
_entity_poly.entity_id
_entity_poly.type
_entity_poly.pdbx_seq_one_letter_code
_entity_poly.pdbx_strand_id
1 'polypeptide(L)'
;MVNRLKLNEKTVRDAENLGRDYQIFDTDVRGFSITIYPSGNRAFTLDYRVAGRQRRMTIGRWPEWNTVVARERAKDLRRDIDEGIDPLSLREAAREAPRVNDMIARYLAEHTPHLAARNAADQHTIMHKLVAPDWGSKLVTEITKTDVEKLLTKIAAGRARPSKAKPNNRARKLQGPKPTPVRANRVGEVLRKMFTLAIGWGWRADNPASGFRRRIENERERFLTPEEIGRLAKALDAAKDQRAAGIIQLCMLTGARVGEVRQARFEQFNLDLGSWSKPAATTKQRKIHRIPISGDVAAIVRQRLLLVPGGSPWL
;
A
#
# COMPACT_ATOMS: atom_id res chain seq x y z
N MET A 1 50.04 25.19 12.33
CA MET A 1 50.46 23.77 12.32
C MET A 1 49.22 22.91 12.48
N VAL A 2 49.15 21.77 11.80
CA VAL A 2 48.05 20.80 12.00
C VAL A 2 48.33 20.03 13.28
N ASN A 3 47.46 20.13 14.29
CA ASN A 3 47.62 19.38 15.54
C ASN A 3 47.47 17.88 15.26
N ARG A 4 48.57 17.14 15.41
CA ARG A 4 48.63 15.69 15.25
C ARG A 4 49.08 15.06 16.56
N LEU A 5 48.26 14.17 17.10
CA LEU A 5 48.57 13.42 18.31
C LEU A 5 47.80 12.10 18.29
N LYS A 6 48.32 11.07 18.97
CA LYS A 6 47.62 9.80 19.08
C LYS A 6 46.34 10.00 19.91
N LEU A 7 45.18 9.88 19.27
CA LEU A 7 43.90 10.14 19.92
C LEU A 7 43.62 9.06 20.99
N ASN A 8 43.38 9.49 22.22
CA ASN A 8 42.94 8.65 23.31
C ASN A 8 41.81 9.36 24.08
N GLU A 9 41.07 8.64 24.93
CA GLU A 9 39.93 9.20 25.66
C GLU A 9 40.29 10.46 26.45
N LYS A 10 41.48 10.50 27.05
CA LYS A 10 41.95 11.67 27.79
C LYS A 10 42.11 12.88 26.87
N THR A 11 42.82 12.71 25.75
CA THR A 11 43.04 13.80 24.77
C THR A 11 41.73 14.31 24.16
N VAL A 12 40.76 13.42 23.94
CA VAL A 12 39.43 13.78 23.45
C VAL A 12 38.66 14.54 24.53
N ARG A 13 38.67 14.05 25.77
CA ARG A 13 37.96 14.66 26.90
C ARG A 13 38.49 16.05 27.23
N ASP A 14 39.80 16.19 27.26
CA ASP A 14 40.51 17.39 27.71
C ASP A 14 40.67 18.44 26.58
N ALA A 15 40.18 18.14 25.36
CA ALA A 15 40.20 19.07 24.24
C ALA A 15 39.33 20.31 24.51
N GLU A 16 39.95 21.50 24.53
CA GLU A 16 39.30 22.77 24.82
C GLU A 16 38.31 23.20 23.73
N ASN A 17 37.17 23.77 24.12
CA ASN A 17 36.27 24.39 23.15
C ASN A 17 36.77 25.80 22.81
N LEU A 18 37.33 25.98 21.62
CA LEU A 18 37.88 27.25 21.15
C LEU A 18 36.81 28.20 20.57
N GLY A 19 35.52 27.88 20.67
CA GLY A 19 34.42 28.68 20.10
C GLY A 19 34.33 28.64 18.57
N ARG A 20 35.21 27.88 17.90
CA ARG A 20 35.22 27.60 16.46
C ARG A 20 35.43 26.10 16.23
N ASP A 21 35.05 25.62 15.05
CA ASP A 21 35.33 24.24 14.69
C ASP A 21 36.83 24.03 14.43
N TYR A 22 37.39 22.97 15.00
CA TYR A 22 38.77 22.57 14.73
C TYR A 22 38.94 21.06 14.84
N GLN A 23 40.01 20.57 14.24
CA GLN A 23 40.30 19.14 14.16
C GLN A 23 41.62 18.80 14.85
N ILE A 24 41.61 17.68 15.56
CA ILE A 24 42.81 17.04 16.09
C ILE A 24 42.99 15.73 15.33
N PHE A 25 44.07 15.61 14.56
CA PHE A 25 44.32 14.44 13.72
C PHE A 25 45.06 13.34 14.48
N ASP A 26 44.66 12.10 14.24
CA ASP A 26 45.32 10.92 14.77
C ASP A 26 46.64 10.65 14.05
N THR A 27 47.62 10.11 14.77
CA THR A 27 48.92 9.72 14.22
C THR A 27 48.90 8.35 13.56
N ASP A 28 48.03 7.44 14.01
CA ASP A 28 48.05 6.04 13.59
C ASP A 28 47.25 5.83 12.30
N VAL A 29 46.16 6.60 12.10
CA VAL A 29 45.33 6.53 10.89
C VAL A 29 45.31 7.88 10.18
N ARG A 30 45.87 7.92 8.95
CA ARG A 30 45.88 9.13 8.13
C ARG A 30 44.46 9.66 7.95
N GLY A 31 44.26 10.97 8.10
CA GLY A 31 42.97 11.63 7.87
C GLY A 31 41.90 11.35 8.91
N PHE A 32 42.12 10.41 9.84
CA PHE A 32 41.25 10.23 10.99
C PHE A 32 41.50 11.36 11.99
N SER A 33 40.42 11.98 12.46
CA SER A 33 40.49 13.10 13.39
C SER A 33 39.27 13.12 14.29
N ILE A 34 39.36 13.88 15.38
CA ILE A 34 38.18 14.33 16.11
C ILE A 34 37.95 15.80 15.80
N THR A 35 36.72 16.12 15.39
CA THR A 35 36.25 17.49 15.17
C THR A 35 35.54 17.97 16.43
N ILE A 36 36.04 19.05 17.04
CA ILE A 36 35.36 19.76 18.12
C ILE A 36 34.56 20.89 17.47
N TYR A 37 33.25 20.96 17.74
CA TYR A 37 32.37 22.00 17.24
C TYR A 37 32.24 23.16 18.24
N PRO A 38 31.83 24.38 17.81
CA PRO A 38 31.61 25.52 18.70
C PRO A 38 30.63 25.23 19.85
N SER A 39 29.68 24.33 19.63
CA SER A 39 28.71 23.87 20.62
C SER A 39 29.32 23.00 21.74
N GLY A 40 30.60 22.63 21.64
CA GLY A 40 31.25 21.67 22.52
C GLY A 40 31.01 20.20 22.13
N ASN A 41 30.13 19.93 21.17
CA ASN A 41 29.95 18.59 20.61
C ASN A 41 31.23 18.11 19.91
N ARG A 42 31.50 16.81 19.99
CA ARG A 42 32.70 16.20 19.42
C ARG A 42 32.32 15.00 18.55
N ALA A 43 32.92 14.90 17.37
CA ALA A 43 32.66 13.80 16.45
C ALA A 43 33.95 13.28 15.80
N PHE A 44 34.06 11.97 15.72
CA PHE A 44 35.11 11.31 14.97
C PHE A 44 34.84 11.42 13.47
N THR A 45 35.82 11.93 12.73
CA THR A 45 35.74 12.21 11.30
C THR A 45 36.90 11.57 10.55
N LEU A 46 36.67 11.22 9.29
CA LEU A 46 37.68 10.74 8.36
C LEU A 46 37.71 11.65 7.13
N ASP A 47 38.84 12.32 6.95
CA ASP A 47 39.14 13.16 5.78
C ASP A 47 39.94 12.34 4.76
N TYR A 48 39.43 12.26 3.53
CA TYR A 48 40.02 11.46 2.47
C TYR A 48 39.80 12.07 1.09
N ARG A 49 40.46 11.49 0.09
CA ARG A 49 40.32 11.87 -1.32
C ARG A 49 40.04 10.62 -2.14
N VAL A 50 39.03 10.67 -3.00
CA VAL A 50 38.66 9.58 -3.90
C VAL A 50 38.19 10.19 -5.22
N ALA A 51 38.57 9.60 -6.35
CA ALA A 51 38.25 10.10 -7.69
C ALA A 51 38.51 11.62 -7.86
N GLY A 52 39.61 12.13 -7.30
CA GLY A 52 39.99 13.54 -7.41
C GLY A 52 39.20 14.51 -6.51
N ARG A 53 38.23 14.06 -5.70
CA ARG A 53 37.42 14.91 -4.80
C ARG A 53 37.84 14.74 -3.34
N GLN A 54 37.92 15.84 -2.58
CA GLN A 54 38.07 15.78 -1.13
C GLN A 54 36.72 15.51 -0.47
N ARG A 55 36.68 14.59 0.49
CA ARG A 55 35.50 14.18 1.24
C ARG A 55 35.82 14.12 2.73
N ARG A 56 34.82 14.41 3.55
CA ARG A 56 34.83 14.25 5.01
C ARG A 56 33.64 13.41 5.42
N MET A 57 33.89 12.29 6.11
CA MET A 57 32.86 11.41 6.62
C MET A 57 32.87 11.41 8.14
N THR A 58 31.71 11.59 8.77
CA THR A 58 31.56 11.39 10.22
C THR A 58 31.36 9.90 10.52
N ILE A 59 32.20 9.35 11.41
CA ILE A 59 32.15 7.96 11.85
C ILE A 59 31.14 7.81 12.99
N GLY A 60 31.29 8.63 14.04
CA GLY A 60 30.47 8.56 15.25
C GLY A 60 30.68 9.77 16.15
N ARG A 61 29.74 10.00 17.07
CA ARG A 61 29.81 11.09 18.06
C ARG A 61 30.46 10.59 19.34
N TRP A 62 31.24 11.43 20.00
CA TRP A 62 31.71 11.16 21.36
C TRP A 62 30.68 11.73 22.36
N PRO A 63 30.35 11.05 23.47
CA PRO A 63 30.96 9.80 23.98
C PRO A 63 30.29 8.50 23.50
N GLU A 64 29.31 8.53 22.60
CA GLU A 64 28.64 7.30 22.08
C GLU A 64 29.63 6.31 21.45
N TRP A 65 30.67 6.84 20.78
CA TRP A 65 31.80 6.10 20.27
C TRP A 65 33.03 6.42 21.12
N ASN A 66 33.83 5.39 21.40
CA ASN A 66 35.16 5.57 21.97
C ASN A 66 36.24 5.65 20.87
N THR A 67 37.39 6.19 21.23
CA THR A 67 38.56 6.40 20.37
C THR A 67 39.10 5.13 19.74
N VAL A 68 39.04 3.99 20.44
CA VAL A 68 39.53 2.69 19.93
C VAL A 68 38.63 2.19 18.81
N VAL A 69 37.32 2.07 19.06
CA VAL A 69 36.32 1.59 18.09
C VAL A 69 36.21 2.54 16.90
N ALA A 70 36.26 3.86 17.14
CA ALA A 70 36.27 4.84 16.06
C ALA A 70 37.53 4.72 15.18
N ARG A 71 38.70 4.44 15.77
CA ARG A 71 39.95 4.22 15.02
C ARG A 71 39.89 2.92 14.20
N GLU A 72 39.41 1.82 14.77
CA GLU A 72 39.23 0.56 14.04
C GLU A 72 38.31 0.77 12.84
N ARG A 73 37.16 1.42 13.05
CA ARG A 73 36.25 1.75 11.94
C ARG A 73 36.91 2.66 10.89
N ALA A 74 37.76 3.60 11.31
CA ALA A 74 38.51 4.45 10.38
C ALA A 74 39.53 3.64 9.55
N LYS A 75 40.15 2.59 10.12
CA LYS A 75 41.03 1.68 9.39
C LYS A 75 40.25 0.89 8.34
N ASP A 76 39.09 0.36 8.67
CA ASP A 76 38.24 -0.36 7.72
C ASP A 76 37.84 0.55 6.55
N LEU A 77 37.33 1.74 6.86
CA LEU A 77 36.93 2.72 5.83
C LEU A 77 38.13 3.14 4.97
N ARG A 78 39.33 3.24 5.55
CA ARG A 78 40.55 3.55 4.79
C ARG A 78 40.89 2.43 3.80
N ARG A 79 40.71 1.16 4.17
CA ARG A 79 40.91 0.03 3.25
C ARG A 79 39.95 0.12 2.06
N ASP A 80 38.67 0.38 2.31
CA ASP A 80 37.68 0.58 1.23
C ASP A 80 38.10 1.73 0.29
N ILE A 81 38.57 2.85 0.84
CA ILE A 81 39.03 4.02 0.07
C ILE A 81 40.26 3.69 -0.78
N ASP A 82 41.21 2.93 -0.23
CA ASP A 82 42.43 2.54 -0.94
C ASP A 82 42.12 1.55 -2.08
N GLU A 83 41.05 0.76 -1.97
CA GLU A 83 40.46 -0.06 -3.05
C GLU A 83 39.65 0.78 -4.06
N GLY A 84 39.52 2.09 -3.86
CA GLY A 84 38.82 3.02 -4.75
C GLY A 84 37.32 3.15 -4.47
N ILE A 85 36.80 2.53 -3.42
CA ILE A 85 35.40 2.63 -2.99
C ILE A 85 35.22 3.94 -2.23
N ASP A 86 34.17 4.71 -2.53
CA ASP A 86 33.81 5.93 -1.77
C ASP A 86 32.74 5.61 -0.70
N PRO A 87 33.09 5.49 0.59
CA PRO A 87 32.14 5.06 1.63
C PRO A 87 31.02 6.08 1.88
N LEU A 88 31.30 7.37 1.66
CA LEU A 88 30.26 8.41 1.77
C LEU A 88 29.25 8.28 0.63
N SER A 89 29.73 8.08 -0.60
CA SER A 89 28.85 7.86 -1.75
C SER A 89 27.99 6.59 -1.58
N LEU A 90 28.52 5.51 -1.00
CA LEU A 90 27.71 4.33 -0.65
C LEU A 90 26.60 4.66 0.36
N ARG A 91 26.90 5.49 1.37
CA ARG A 91 25.92 5.91 2.37
C ARG A 91 24.88 6.88 1.80
N GLU A 92 25.27 7.76 0.89
CA GLU A 92 24.37 8.66 0.14
C GLU A 92 23.45 7.85 -0.77
N ALA A 93 24.00 6.92 -1.56
CA ALA A 93 23.22 6.02 -2.42
C ALA A 93 22.20 5.20 -1.62
N ALA A 94 22.55 4.71 -0.43
CA ALA A 94 21.61 3.99 0.44
C ALA A 94 20.50 4.89 1.02
N ARG A 95 20.73 6.20 1.15
CA ARG A 95 19.71 7.17 1.59
C ARG A 95 18.79 7.59 0.45
N GLU A 96 19.32 7.75 -0.75
CA GLU A 96 18.59 8.10 -1.97
C GLU A 96 17.88 6.90 -2.59
N ALA A 97 18.24 5.68 -2.20
CA ALA A 97 17.58 4.47 -2.67
C ALA A 97 16.06 4.52 -2.38
N PRO A 98 15.22 4.19 -3.38
CA PRO A 98 13.78 4.31 -3.25
C PRO A 98 13.23 3.36 -2.17
N ARG A 99 12.34 3.89 -1.33
CA ARG A 99 11.61 3.11 -0.33
C ARG A 99 10.28 2.63 -0.88
N VAL A 100 9.68 1.67 -0.20
CA VAL A 100 8.38 1.13 -0.61
C VAL A 100 7.29 2.20 -0.58
N ASN A 101 7.35 3.19 0.33
CA ASN A 101 6.41 4.33 0.28
C ASN A 101 6.54 5.17 -0.99
N ASP A 102 7.76 5.41 -1.46
CA ASP A 102 8.00 6.11 -2.73
C ASP A 102 7.43 5.29 -3.90
N MET A 103 7.59 3.96 -3.83
CA MET A 103 7.09 3.03 -4.83
C MET A 103 5.56 3.02 -4.85
N ILE A 104 4.93 3.02 -3.68
CA ILE A 104 3.48 3.12 -3.53
C ILE A 104 2.99 4.45 -4.12
N ALA A 105 3.61 5.57 -3.78
CA ALA A 105 3.20 6.89 -4.27
C ALA A 105 3.25 6.95 -5.80
N ARG A 106 4.37 6.51 -6.38
CA ARG A 106 4.55 6.46 -7.84
C ARG A 106 3.58 5.49 -8.51
N TYR A 107 3.37 4.31 -7.92
CA TYR A 107 2.38 3.33 -8.40
C TYR A 107 0.97 3.89 -8.46
N LEU A 108 0.55 4.57 -7.39
CA LEU A 108 -0.77 5.17 -7.31
C LEU A 108 -0.92 6.30 -8.33
N ALA A 109 0.11 7.12 -8.52
CA ALA A 109 0.09 8.22 -9.48
C ALA A 109 0.09 7.77 -10.95
N GLU A 110 0.91 6.77 -11.30
CA GLU A 110 1.10 6.38 -12.71
C GLU A 110 0.15 5.25 -13.15
N HIS A 111 -0.20 4.31 -12.27
CA HIS A 111 -0.94 3.11 -12.69
C HIS A 111 -2.44 3.21 -12.43
N THR A 112 -2.85 3.67 -11.25
CA THR A 112 -4.26 3.62 -10.86
C THR A 112 -5.21 4.53 -11.64
N PRO A 113 -4.79 5.68 -12.23
CA PRO A 113 -5.67 6.48 -13.08
C PRO A 113 -6.14 5.75 -14.34
N HIS A 114 -5.41 4.74 -14.79
CA HIS A 114 -5.80 3.91 -15.93
C HIS A 114 -6.79 2.78 -15.56
N LEU A 115 -7.18 2.67 -14.30
CA LEU A 115 -8.11 1.67 -13.79
C LEU A 115 -9.50 2.27 -13.60
N ALA A 116 -10.53 1.40 -13.59
CA ALA A 116 -11.86 1.83 -13.16
C ALA A 116 -11.81 2.40 -11.73
N ALA A 117 -12.52 3.50 -11.47
CA ALA A 117 -12.45 4.25 -10.20
C ALA A 117 -12.59 3.37 -8.94
N ARG A 118 -13.49 2.39 -8.94
CA ARG A 118 -13.64 1.45 -7.81
C ARG A 118 -12.41 0.56 -7.60
N ASN A 119 -11.78 0.12 -8.69
CA ASN A 119 -10.54 -0.68 -8.62
C ASN A 119 -9.37 0.19 -8.12
N ALA A 120 -9.23 1.43 -8.64
CA ALA A 120 -8.23 2.39 -8.17
C ALA A 120 -8.38 2.66 -6.66
N ALA A 121 -9.59 2.92 -6.18
CA ALA A 121 -9.87 3.14 -4.76
C ALA A 121 -9.57 1.91 -3.88
N ASP A 122 -9.82 0.70 -4.38
CA ASP A 122 -9.49 -0.54 -3.68
C ASP A 122 -7.97 -0.73 -3.58
N GLN A 123 -7.23 -0.50 -4.67
CA GLN A 123 -5.77 -0.56 -4.66
C GLN A 123 -5.13 0.48 -3.75
N HIS A 124 -5.65 1.72 -3.74
CA HIS A 124 -5.24 2.74 -2.78
C HIS A 124 -5.42 2.25 -1.33
N THR A 125 -6.58 1.65 -1.04
CA THR A 125 -6.87 1.08 0.28
C THR A 125 -5.93 -0.08 0.62
N ILE A 126 -5.64 -0.96 -0.34
CA ILE A 126 -4.68 -2.06 -0.17
C ILE A 126 -3.30 -1.51 0.17
N MET A 127 -2.78 -0.56 -0.60
CA MET A 127 -1.44 -0.01 -0.38
C MET A 127 -1.30 0.61 1.00
N HIS A 128 -2.20 1.51 1.37
CA HIS A 128 -2.08 2.24 2.64
C HIS A 128 -2.41 1.40 3.87
N LYS A 129 -3.36 0.46 3.80
CA LYS A 129 -3.81 -0.29 4.99
C LYS A 129 -3.15 -1.66 5.15
N LEU A 130 -2.66 -2.23 4.06
CA LEU A 130 -2.14 -3.61 4.05
C LEU A 130 -0.65 -3.69 3.74
N VAL A 131 -0.08 -2.78 2.94
CA VAL A 131 1.33 -2.86 2.52
C VAL A 131 2.21 -1.87 3.29
N ALA A 132 1.87 -0.59 3.24
CA ALA A 132 2.65 0.49 3.87
C ALA A 132 2.95 0.29 5.37
N PRO A 133 2.03 -0.25 6.21
CA PRO A 133 2.31 -0.44 7.63
C PRO A 133 3.44 -1.43 7.92
N ASP A 134 3.67 -2.39 7.04
CA ASP A 134 4.68 -3.43 7.20
C ASP A 134 5.98 -3.10 6.46
N TRP A 135 5.90 -2.43 5.31
CA TRP A 135 7.05 -2.23 4.41
C TRP A 135 7.40 -0.77 4.11
N GLY A 136 6.59 0.21 4.51
CA GLY A 136 6.70 1.58 4.00
C GLY A 136 8.09 2.22 4.16
N SER A 137 8.80 1.90 5.24
CA SER A 137 10.16 2.38 5.50
C SER A 137 11.27 1.52 4.89
N LYS A 138 10.98 0.31 4.41
CA LYS A 138 12.00 -0.58 3.82
C LYS A 138 12.41 -0.09 2.43
N LEU A 139 13.63 -0.40 2.02
CA LEU A 139 14.07 -0.18 0.65
C LEU A 139 13.33 -1.13 -0.30
N VAL A 140 13.09 -0.68 -1.52
CA VAL A 140 12.44 -1.51 -2.56
C VAL A 140 13.26 -2.77 -2.85
N THR A 141 14.59 -2.67 -2.80
CA THR A 141 15.53 -3.77 -3.04
C THR A 141 15.60 -4.79 -1.90
N GLU A 142 15.25 -4.41 -0.68
CA GLU A 142 15.26 -5.29 0.50
C GLU A 142 14.08 -6.27 0.53
N ILE A 143 13.02 -6.02 -0.24
CA ILE A 143 11.84 -6.88 -0.22
C ILE A 143 12.11 -8.19 -0.94
N THR A 144 12.11 -9.29 -0.17
CA THR A 144 12.34 -10.65 -0.63
C THR A 144 11.04 -11.41 -0.90
N LYS A 145 11.12 -12.57 -1.58
CA LYS A 145 9.99 -13.51 -1.74
C LYS A 145 9.41 -13.96 -0.39
N THR A 146 10.28 -14.15 0.60
CA THR A 146 9.90 -14.54 1.96
C THR A 146 9.10 -13.44 2.64
N ASP A 147 9.47 -12.17 2.46
CA ASP A 147 8.69 -11.05 2.99
C ASP A 147 7.29 -11.02 2.36
N VAL A 148 7.20 -11.21 1.04
CA VAL A 148 5.92 -11.29 0.33
C VAL A 148 5.05 -12.38 0.93
N GLU A 149 5.57 -13.60 1.09
CA GLU A 149 4.80 -14.72 1.65
C GLU A 149 4.37 -14.46 3.11
N LYS A 150 5.24 -13.86 3.93
CA LYS A 150 4.90 -13.44 5.30
C LYS A 150 3.75 -12.44 5.31
N LEU A 151 3.79 -11.42 4.45
CA LEU A 151 2.74 -10.41 4.35
C LEU A 151 1.41 -11.03 3.91
N LEU A 152 1.44 -11.86 2.86
CA LEU A 152 0.23 -12.51 2.36
C LEU A 152 -0.35 -13.50 3.38
N THR A 153 0.50 -14.19 4.16
CA THR A 153 0.05 -15.06 5.26
C THR A 153 -0.64 -14.26 6.35
N LYS A 154 -0.06 -13.13 6.75
CA LYS A 154 -0.68 -12.20 7.72
C LYS A 154 -2.04 -11.69 7.23
N ILE A 155 -2.15 -11.32 5.94
CA ILE A 155 -3.42 -10.87 5.36
C ILE A 155 -4.42 -12.03 5.29
N ALA A 156 -3.98 -13.24 4.96
CA ALA A 156 -4.85 -14.40 4.86
C ALA A 156 -5.41 -14.86 6.21
N ALA A 157 -4.64 -14.74 7.30
CA ALA A 157 -5.14 -15.00 8.65
C ALA A 157 -6.31 -14.05 9.03
N GLY A 158 -6.39 -12.90 8.36
CA GLY A 158 -7.37 -11.88 8.65
C GLY A 158 -6.99 -11.06 9.89
N ARG A 159 -7.81 -10.06 10.19
CA ARG A 159 -7.61 -9.19 11.36
C ARG A 159 -8.83 -9.31 12.26
N ALA A 160 -8.62 -9.24 13.57
CA ALA A 160 -9.73 -9.06 14.50
C ALA A 160 -10.49 -7.79 14.09
N ARG A 161 -11.79 -7.92 13.87
CA ARG A 161 -12.60 -6.76 13.49
C ARG A 161 -12.83 -5.94 14.77
N PRO A 162 -12.39 -4.68 14.84
CA PRO A 162 -12.71 -3.85 16.00
C PRO A 162 -14.23 -3.86 16.21
N SER A 163 -14.67 -3.96 17.46
CA SER A 163 -16.09 -3.83 17.77
C SER A 163 -16.53 -2.46 17.24
N LYS A 164 -17.45 -2.44 16.27
CA LYS A 164 -18.11 -1.18 15.93
C LYS A 164 -18.82 -0.72 17.19
N ALA A 165 -18.47 0.45 17.72
CA ALA A 165 -19.23 1.08 18.79
C ALA A 165 -20.68 1.22 18.30
N LYS A 166 -21.63 0.70 19.09
CA LYS A 166 -23.05 0.99 18.86
C LYS A 166 -23.34 2.40 19.38
N PRO A 167 -24.39 3.06 18.89
CA PRO A 167 -24.99 4.22 19.56
C PRO A 167 -25.38 3.95 21.03
N ASN A 168 -25.62 2.67 21.41
CA ASN A 168 -26.17 2.29 22.72
C ASN A 168 -25.18 1.55 23.66
N ASN A 169 -23.88 1.84 23.63
CA ASN A 169 -22.87 1.39 24.63
C ASN A 169 -22.80 -0.12 25.02
N ARG A 170 -23.49 -1.03 24.32
CA ARG A 170 -23.31 -2.48 24.49
C ARG A 170 -22.20 -2.97 23.58
N ALA A 171 -20.99 -3.11 24.14
CA ALA A 171 -19.85 -3.69 23.44
C ALA A 171 -20.16 -5.13 23.00
N ARG A 172 -20.17 -5.39 21.69
CA ARG A 172 -20.22 -6.77 21.17
C ARG A 172 -18.87 -7.42 21.48
N LYS A 173 -18.87 -8.66 22.00
CA LYS A 173 -17.64 -9.47 22.15
C LYS A 173 -16.86 -9.44 20.83
N LEU A 174 -15.58 -9.07 20.91
CA LEU A 174 -14.72 -8.97 19.74
C LEU A 174 -14.73 -10.33 19.04
N GLN A 175 -15.19 -10.38 17.79
CA GLN A 175 -15.09 -11.62 17.02
C GLN A 175 -13.62 -11.84 16.68
N GLY A 176 -13.15 -13.08 16.87
CA GLY A 176 -11.82 -13.48 16.45
C GLY A 176 -11.56 -13.21 14.95
N PRO A 177 -10.30 -13.22 14.53
CA PRO A 177 -9.96 -13.02 13.12
C PRO A 177 -10.65 -14.07 12.26
N LYS A 178 -11.21 -13.63 11.13
CA LYS A 178 -11.74 -14.53 10.10
C LYS A 178 -10.74 -14.61 8.95
N PRO A 179 -10.37 -15.80 8.47
CA PRO A 179 -9.49 -15.94 7.33
C PRO A 179 -9.99 -15.17 6.11
N THR A 180 -9.08 -14.50 5.41
CA THR A 180 -9.35 -13.76 4.17
C THR A 180 -8.40 -14.17 3.02
N PRO A 181 -8.43 -15.45 2.57
CA PRO A 181 -7.53 -15.95 1.52
C PRO A 181 -7.71 -15.21 0.19
N VAL A 182 -8.95 -14.91 -0.21
CA VAL A 182 -9.26 -14.11 -1.41
C VAL A 182 -8.53 -12.76 -1.36
N ARG A 183 -8.56 -12.08 -0.21
CA ARG A 183 -7.92 -10.77 -0.06
C ARG A 183 -6.40 -10.89 -0.21
N ALA A 184 -5.79 -11.92 0.38
CA ALA A 184 -4.36 -12.16 0.22
C ALA A 184 -3.99 -12.40 -1.25
N ASN A 185 -4.76 -13.20 -1.98
CA ASN A 185 -4.52 -13.43 -3.41
C ASN A 185 -4.63 -12.13 -4.22
N ARG A 186 -5.67 -11.32 -3.98
CA ARG A 186 -5.82 -10.02 -4.65
C ARG A 186 -4.64 -9.09 -4.34
N VAL A 187 -4.19 -9.02 -3.09
CA VAL A 187 -3.00 -8.23 -2.71
C VAL A 187 -1.76 -8.76 -3.43
N GLY A 188 -1.57 -10.08 -3.51
CA GLY A 188 -0.46 -10.68 -4.23
C GLY A 188 -0.41 -10.28 -5.71
N GLU A 189 -1.55 -10.26 -6.40
CA GLU A 189 -1.62 -9.80 -7.80
C GLU A 189 -1.28 -8.31 -7.96
N VAL A 190 -1.75 -7.48 -7.02
CA VAL A 190 -1.43 -6.05 -7.01
C VAL A 190 0.06 -5.83 -6.75
N LEU A 191 0.65 -6.55 -5.77
CA LEU A 191 2.09 -6.53 -5.49
C LEU A 191 2.90 -6.99 -6.71
N ARG A 192 2.49 -8.07 -7.38
CA ARG A 192 3.11 -8.54 -8.62
C ARG A 192 3.14 -7.44 -9.67
N LYS A 193 2.01 -6.74 -9.91
CA LYS A 193 1.97 -5.63 -10.86
C LYS A 193 2.86 -4.46 -10.43
N MET A 194 2.82 -4.07 -9.16
CA MET A 194 3.61 -2.97 -8.62
C MET A 194 5.12 -3.23 -8.75
N PHE A 195 5.60 -4.43 -8.40
CA PHE A 195 7.01 -4.78 -8.54
C PHE A 195 7.45 -4.96 -10.00
N THR A 196 6.55 -5.37 -10.90
CA THR A 196 6.83 -5.33 -12.34
C THR A 196 7.04 -3.89 -12.83
N LEU A 197 6.28 -2.92 -12.34
CA LEU A 197 6.52 -1.51 -12.65
C LEU A 197 7.82 -1.00 -12.04
N ALA A 198 8.16 -1.44 -10.82
CA ALA A 198 9.43 -1.08 -10.18
C ALA A 198 10.66 -1.56 -10.97
N ILE A 199 10.57 -2.70 -11.67
CA ILE A 199 11.60 -3.10 -12.64
C ILE A 199 11.66 -2.12 -13.80
N GLY A 200 10.51 -1.77 -14.39
CA GLY A 200 10.44 -0.79 -15.49
C GLY A 200 10.97 0.60 -15.10
N TRP A 201 10.88 0.97 -13.83
CA TRP A 201 11.44 2.21 -13.28
C TRP A 201 12.94 2.12 -12.94
N GLY A 202 13.56 0.94 -13.08
CA GLY A 202 14.96 0.71 -12.73
C GLY A 202 15.22 0.69 -11.22
N TRP A 203 14.19 0.56 -10.38
CA TRP A 203 14.32 0.60 -8.92
C TRP A 203 14.73 -0.75 -8.31
N ARG A 204 14.61 -1.82 -9.08
CA ARG A 204 15.08 -3.17 -8.75
C ARG A 204 15.18 -4.01 -10.02
N ALA A 205 15.93 -5.11 -9.96
CA ALA A 205 16.17 -6.00 -11.12
C ALA A 205 15.17 -7.16 -11.24
N ASP A 206 14.51 -7.55 -10.15
CA ASP A 206 13.65 -8.75 -10.09
C ASP A 206 12.26 -8.43 -9.51
N ASN A 207 11.32 -9.39 -9.59
CA ASN A 207 9.99 -9.26 -8.99
C ASN A 207 9.82 -10.32 -7.88
N PRO A 208 9.78 -9.92 -6.59
CA PRO A 208 9.70 -10.85 -5.47
C PRO A 208 8.29 -11.42 -5.32
N ALA A 209 7.30 -10.84 -6.00
CA ALA A 209 5.91 -11.28 -6.01
C ALA A 209 5.53 -12.05 -7.30
N SER A 210 6.48 -12.42 -8.17
CA SER A 210 6.14 -13.13 -9.42
C SER A 210 5.62 -14.56 -9.20
N GLY A 211 5.99 -15.19 -8.07
CA GLY A 211 5.68 -16.59 -7.75
C GLY A 211 5.08 -16.79 -6.37
N PHE A 212 4.33 -15.82 -5.83
CA PHE A 212 3.66 -16.01 -4.55
C PHE A 212 2.64 -17.15 -4.63
N ARG A 213 2.50 -17.93 -3.55
CA ARG A 213 1.54 -19.03 -3.51
C ARG A 213 0.12 -18.48 -3.39
N ARG A 214 -0.73 -18.79 -4.37
CA ARG A 214 -2.17 -18.53 -4.27
C ARG A 214 -2.80 -19.48 -3.25
N ARG A 215 -3.63 -18.91 -2.38
CA ARG A 215 -4.41 -19.63 -1.37
C ARG A 215 -5.70 -20.13 -1.98
N ILE A 216 -6.23 -21.23 -1.45
CA ILE A 216 -7.51 -21.79 -1.90
C ILE A 216 -8.62 -20.78 -1.59
N GLU A 217 -9.40 -20.43 -2.61
CA GLU A 217 -10.58 -19.59 -2.49
C GLU A 217 -11.80 -20.51 -2.51
N ASN A 218 -12.57 -20.53 -1.41
CA ASN A 218 -13.84 -21.25 -1.36
C ASN A 218 -14.94 -20.32 -1.86
N GLU A 219 -15.58 -20.71 -2.97
CA GLU A 219 -16.73 -20.00 -3.49
C GLU A 219 -17.95 -20.21 -2.60
N ARG A 220 -18.95 -19.33 -2.74
CA ARG A 220 -20.21 -19.47 -2.02
C ARG A 220 -21.16 -20.27 -2.89
N GLU A 221 -21.50 -21.47 -2.45
CA GLU A 221 -22.42 -22.38 -3.16
C GLU A 221 -23.86 -22.35 -2.62
N ARG A 222 -24.13 -21.54 -1.58
CA ARG A 222 -25.48 -21.42 -1.03
C ARG A 222 -26.34 -20.52 -1.93
N PHE A 223 -27.46 -21.08 -2.37
CA PHE A 223 -28.56 -20.36 -3.03
C PHE A 223 -29.79 -20.33 -2.13
N LEU A 224 -30.77 -19.47 -2.46
CA LEU A 224 -32.06 -19.44 -1.77
C LEU A 224 -32.90 -20.63 -2.23
N THR A 225 -33.54 -21.34 -1.31
CA THR A 225 -34.54 -22.37 -1.65
C THR A 225 -35.84 -21.73 -2.14
N PRO A 226 -36.73 -22.47 -2.84
CA PRO A 226 -38.04 -21.96 -3.24
C PRO A 226 -38.86 -21.39 -2.06
N GLU A 227 -38.79 -22.02 -0.88
CA GLU A 227 -39.47 -21.55 0.33
C GLU A 227 -38.83 -20.26 0.87
N GLU A 228 -37.51 -20.14 0.82
CA GLU A 228 -36.79 -18.91 1.18
C GLU A 228 -37.12 -17.76 0.23
N ILE A 229 -37.22 -18.05 -1.07
CA ILE A 229 -37.67 -17.10 -2.11
C ILE A 229 -39.10 -16.63 -1.79
N GLY A 230 -40.02 -17.55 -1.49
CA GLY A 230 -41.40 -17.20 -1.13
C GLY A 230 -41.50 -16.35 0.14
N ARG A 231 -40.70 -16.64 1.17
CA ARG A 231 -40.62 -15.81 2.39
C ARG A 231 -40.03 -14.43 2.09
N LEU A 232 -38.99 -14.36 1.26
CA LEU A 232 -38.39 -13.09 0.84
C LEU A 232 -39.39 -12.25 0.06
N ALA A 233 -40.13 -12.83 -0.90
CA ALA A 233 -41.16 -12.14 -1.67
C ALA A 233 -42.21 -11.49 -0.75
N LYS A 234 -42.79 -12.27 0.18
CA LYS A 234 -43.76 -11.73 1.18
C LYS A 234 -43.19 -10.59 2.02
N ALA A 235 -41.92 -10.68 2.40
CA ALA A 235 -41.25 -9.63 3.17
C ALA A 235 -41.01 -8.35 2.33
N LEU A 236 -40.74 -8.50 1.03
CA LEU A 236 -40.59 -7.38 0.11
C LEU A 236 -41.94 -6.68 -0.14
N ASP A 237 -43.02 -7.45 -0.29
CA ASP A 237 -44.37 -6.90 -0.47
C ASP A 237 -44.81 -6.06 0.74
N ALA A 238 -44.51 -6.53 1.95
CA ALA A 238 -44.83 -5.82 3.20
C ALA A 238 -43.84 -4.68 3.56
N ALA A 239 -42.77 -4.47 2.76
CA ALA A 239 -41.74 -3.50 3.10
C ALA A 239 -42.25 -2.05 2.99
N LYS A 240 -41.85 -1.18 3.92
CA LYS A 240 -42.19 0.26 3.82
C LYS A 240 -41.49 0.96 2.66
N ASP A 241 -40.23 0.61 2.40
CA ASP A 241 -39.46 1.17 1.28
C ASP A 241 -39.65 0.31 0.02
N GLN A 242 -40.73 0.60 -0.71
CA GLN A 242 -41.09 -0.09 -1.94
C GLN A 242 -40.07 0.13 -3.08
N ARG A 243 -39.21 1.16 -3.00
CA ARG A 243 -38.13 1.36 -3.97
C ARG A 243 -37.04 0.32 -3.79
N ALA A 244 -36.58 0.15 -2.55
CA ALA A 244 -35.60 -0.88 -2.22
C ALA A 244 -36.16 -2.28 -2.49
N ALA A 245 -37.44 -2.51 -2.18
CA ALA A 245 -38.12 -3.77 -2.46
C ALA A 245 -38.15 -4.09 -3.97
N GLY A 246 -38.57 -3.13 -4.80
CA GLY A 246 -38.61 -3.27 -6.26
C GLY A 246 -37.23 -3.57 -6.87
N ILE A 247 -36.16 -2.95 -6.36
CA ILE A 247 -34.79 -3.27 -6.82
C ILE A 247 -34.44 -4.74 -6.57
N ILE A 248 -34.78 -5.27 -5.40
CA ILE A 248 -34.50 -6.67 -5.04
C ILE A 248 -35.35 -7.62 -5.90
N GLN A 249 -36.65 -7.32 -6.05
CA GLN A 249 -37.56 -8.09 -6.90
C GLN A 249 -37.07 -8.13 -8.36
N LEU A 250 -36.65 -6.99 -8.92
CA LEU A 250 -36.07 -6.92 -10.27
C LEU A 250 -34.79 -7.77 -10.38
N CYS A 251 -33.93 -7.78 -9.37
CA CYS A 251 -32.75 -8.67 -9.36
C CYS A 251 -33.15 -10.15 -9.38
N MET A 252 -34.20 -10.52 -8.64
CA MET A 252 -34.70 -11.90 -8.58
C MET A 252 -35.33 -12.34 -9.91
N LEU A 253 -36.15 -11.48 -10.52
CA LEU A 253 -36.89 -11.79 -11.74
C LEU A 253 -36.02 -11.77 -13.01
N THR A 254 -34.93 -10.98 -13.02
CA THR A 254 -34.10 -10.78 -14.22
C THR A 254 -32.70 -11.40 -14.12
N GLY A 255 -32.26 -11.79 -12.91
CA GLY A 255 -30.88 -12.18 -12.65
C GLY A 255 -29.84 -11.07 -12.84
N ALA A 256 -30.28 -9.81 -13.05
CA ALA A 256 -29.39 -8.68 -13.24
C ALA A 256 -28.64 -8.31 -11.95
N ARG A 257 -27.44 -7.73 -12.09
CA ARG A 257 -26.68 -7.28 -10.92
C ARG A 257 -27.41 -6.10 -10.27
N VAL A 258 -27.40 -6.05 -8.94
CA VAL A 258 -28.00 -4.92 -8.19
C VAL A 258 -27.49 -3.55 -8.64
N GLY A 259 -26.23 -3.44 -9.06
CA GLY A 259 -25.68 -2.20 -9.61
C GLY A 259 -26.27 -1.81 -10.96
N GLU A 260 -26.61 -2.79 -11.81
CA GLU A 260 -27.28 -2.57 -13.10
C GLU A 260 -28.72 -2.11 -12.87
N VAL A 261 -29.46 -2.77 -11.97
CA VAL A 261 -30.84 -2.40 -11.63
C VAL A 261 -30.92 -1.01 -11.01
N ARG A 262 -30.01 -0.68 -10.08
CA ARG A 262 -29.96 0.66 -9.43
C ARG A 262 -29.62 1.81 -10.38
N GLN A 263 -29.09 1.50 -11.56
CA GLN A 263 -28.74 2.50 -12.59
C GLN A 263 -29.65 2.34 -13.82
N ALA A 264 -30.74 1.59 -13.70
CA ALA A 264 -31.67 1.37 -14.79
C ALA A 264 -32.49 2.64 -15.03
N ARG A 265 -32.79 2.88 -16.30
CA ARG A 265 -33.60 4.02 -16.75
C ARG A 265 -34.85 3.53 -17.44
N PHE A 266 -35.94 4.28 -17.33
CA PHE A 266 -37.21 3.90 -17.95
C PHE A 266 -37.09 3.65 -19.46
N GLU A 267 -36.32 4.49 -20.17
CA GLU A 267 -36.04 4.37 -21.61
C GLU A 267 -35.38 3.05 -22.04
N GLN A 268 -34.76 2.33 -21.10
CA GLN A 268 -34.11 1.06 -21.37
C GLN A 268 -35.11 -0.09 -21.45
N PHE A 269 -36.34 0.10 -20.94
CA PHE A 269 -37.38 -0.91 -20.92
C PHE A 269 -38.36 -0.69 -22.06
N ASN A 270 -38.42 -1.63 -22.99
CA ASN A 270 -39.50 -1.70 -23.96
C ASN A 270 -40.55 -2.68 -23.41
N LEU A 271 -41.63 -2.13 -22.86
CA LEU A 271 -42.67 -2.90 -22.18
C LEU A 271 -43.60 -3.62 -23.17
N ASP A 272 -43.68 -3.16 -24.42
CA ASP A 272 -44.50 -3.77 -25.47
C ASP A 272 -43.81 -5.02 -26.02
N LEU A 273 -42.49 -4.93 -26.25
CA LEU A 273 -41.65 -6.04 -26.70
C LEU A 273 -41.13 -6.91 -25.55
N GLY A 274 -41.46 -6.58 -24.29
CA GLY A 274 -41.02 -7.32 -23.12
C GLY A 274 -39.50 -7.44 -23.01
N SER A 275 -38.76 -6.33 -23.20
CA SER A 275 -37.29 -6.36 -23.13
C SER A 275 -36.67 -5.21 -22.32
N TRP A 276 -35.52 -5.49 -21.70
CA TRP A 276 -34.65 -4.49 -21.06
C TRP A 276 -33.29 -4.45 -21.77
N SER A 277 -32.98 -3.30 -22.38
CA SER A 277 -31.72 -3.03 -23.09
C SER A 277 -30.72 -2.33 -22.17
N LYS A 278 -29.70 -3.06 -21.71
CA LYS A 278 -28.65 -2.53 -20.84
C LYS A 278 -27.59 -1.78 -21.66
N PRO A 279 -27.34 -0.49 -21.41
CA PRO A 279 -26.35 0.28 -22.16
C PRO A 279 -24.93 -0.25 -21.97
N ALA A 280 -24.10 -0.14 -23.01
CA ALA A 280 -22.69 -0.52 -22.99
C ALA A 280 -21.90 0.16 -21.85
N ALA A 281 -22.24 1.40 -21.48
CA ALA A 281 -21.61 2.12 -20.38
C ALA A 281 -21.81 1.47 -19.01
N THR A 282 -22.87 0.67 -18.84
CA THR A 282 -23.21 -0.02 -17.59
C THR A 282 -22.82 -1.50 -17.56
N THR A 283 -22.46 -2.08 -18.71
CA THR A 283 -22.06 -3.48 -18.79
C THR A 283 -20.55 -3.63 -18.66
N LYS A 284 -20.10 -4.65 -17.91
CA LYS A 284 -18.67 -4.96 -17.76
C LYS A 284 -17.98 -5.26 -19.10
N GLN A 285 -18.74 -5.74 -20.08
CA GLN A 285 -18.26 -6.10 -21.42
C GLN A 285 -18.30 -4.95 -22.43
N ARG A 286 -18.78 -3.75 -22.04
CA ARG A 286 -18.92 -2.57 -22.92
C ARG A 286 -19.71 -2.84 -24.20
N LYS A 287 -20.68 -3.75 -24.15
CA LYS A 287 -21.62 -4.07 -25.24
C LYS A 287 -23.05 -3.90 -24.76
N ILE A 288 -23.94 -3.53 -25.68
CA ILE A 288 -25.38 -3.51 -25.40
C ILE A 288 -25.81 -4.95 -25.12
N HIS A 289 -26.49 -5.17 -23.99
CA HIS A 289 -27.00 -6.48 -23.62
C HIS A 289 -28.50 -6.38 -23.41
N ARG A 290 -29.26 -7.10 -24.22
CA ARG A 290 -30.72 -7.15 -24.13
C ARG A 290 -31.14 -8.41 -23.40
N ILE A 291 -32.02 -8.26 -22.41
CA ILE A 291 -32.63 -9.39 -21.71
C ILE A 291 -34.15 -9.32 -21.82
N PRO A 292 -34.84 -10.47 -21.96
CA PRO A 292 -36.29 -10.50 -21.86
C PRO A 292 -36.73 -10.16 -20.44
N ILE A 293 -37.88 -9.52 -20.30
CA ILE A 293 -38.51 -9.23 -19.01
C ILE A 293 -39.88 -9.94 -18.91
N SER A 294 -40.24 -10.37 -17.71
CA SER A 294 -41.55 -10.95 -17.44
C SER A 294 -42.64 -9.88 -17.32
N GLY A 295 -43.91 -10.31 -17.33
CA GLY A 295 -45.05 -9.43 -17.04
C GLY A 295 -44.94 -8.75 -15.67
N ASP A 296 -44.42 -9.45 -14.65
CA ASP A 296 -44.20 -8.90 -13.31
C ASP A 296 -43.17 -7.77 -13.32
N VAL A 297 -42.07 -7.93 -14.07
CA VAL A 297 -41.08 -6.87 -14.25
C VAL A 297 -41.72 -5.66 -14.94
N ALA A 298 -42.52 -5.88 -15.98
CA ALA A 298 -43.22 -4.80 -16.66
C ALA A 298 -44.20 -4.08 -15.73
N ALA A 299 -44.93 -4.82 -14.87
CA ALA A 299 -45.83 -4.25 -13.88
C ALA A 299 -45.08 -3.37 -12.86
N ILE A 300 -43.93 -3.85 -12.33
CA ILE A 300 -43.07 -3.07 -11.43
C ILE A 300 -42.62 -1.77 -12.12
N VAL A 301 -42.18 -1.84 -13.38
CA VAL A 301 -41.73 -0.65 -14.12
C VAL A 301 -42.88 0.35 -14.32
N ARG A 302 -44.07 -0.11 -14.69
CA ARG A 302 -45.26 0.75 -14.82
C ARG A 302 -45.64 1.41 -13.50
N GLN A 303 -45.67 0.64 -12.41
CA GLN A 303 -45.99 1.17 -11.08
C GLN A 303 -44.97 2.22 -10.64
N ARG A 304 -43.67 1.99 -10.89
CA ARG A 304 -42.62 2.96 -10.59
C ARG A 304 -42.77 4.23 -11.42
N LEU A 305 -43.11 4.12 -12.70
CA LEU A 305 -43.33 5.28 -13.57
C LEU A 305 -44.40 6.23 -13.02
N LEU A 306 -45.44 5.71 -12.37
CA LEU A 306 -46.51 6.51 -11.74
C LEU A 306 -46.09 7.17 -10.42
N LEU A 307 -45.11 6.59 -9.71
CA LEU A 307 -44.71 7.02 -8.37
C LEU A 307 -43.51 7.98 -8.35
N VAL A 308 -42.68 7.95 -9.39
CA VAL A 308 -41.50 8.81 -9.47
C VAL A 308 -41.93 10.20 -9.98
N PRO A 309 -41.38 11.31 -9.42
CA PRO A 309 -41.67 12.65 -9.92
C PRO A 309 -41.44 12.78 -11.43
N GLY A 310 -42.31 13.53 -12.09
CA GLY A 310 -42.23 13.80 -13.52
C GLY A 310 -40.85 14.33 -13.92
N GLY A 311 -40.29 13.79 -15.02
CA GLY A 311 -38.98 14.18 -15.54
C GLY A 311 -37.79 13.38 -14.97
N SER A 312 -37.98 12.49 -13.99
CA SER A 312 -36.91 11.59 -13.56
C SER A 312 -36.67 10.48 -14.60
N PRO A 313 -35.44 10.32 -15.12
CA PRO A 313 -35.13 9.24 -16.06
C PRO A 313 -34.91 7.89 -15.37
N TRP A 314 -34.78 7.87 -14.04
CA TRP A 314 -34.38 6.70 -13.25
C TRP A 314 -35.58 5.91 -12.73
N LEU A 315 -35.51 4.58 -12.87
CA LEU A 315 -36.46 3.61 -12.32
C LEU A 315 -36.42 3.55 -10.79
#